data_AF-A0A938JFI0-F1
#
_entry.id   AF-A0A938JFI0-F1
#
_cell.length_a   1.000
_cell.length_b   1.000
_cell.length_c   1.000
_cell.angle_alpha   90.00
_cell.angle_beta   90.00
_cell.angle_gamma   90.00
#
_symmetry.space_group_name_H-M   'P 1'
#
loop_
_entity.id
_entity.type
_entity.pdbx_description
1 polymer ?
#
loop_
_entity_poly.entity_id
_entity_poly.type
_entity_poly.pdbx_seq_one_letter_code
_entity_poly.pdbx_strand_id
1 'polypeptide(L)'
;MPDRLVALAGVLTGGTAAPAIVVAAIAHGEVLALQPFRWGSGLIARASVRLVLAGRGVDPDLLACPEAGMLSLGRGSYVAALRAYRSGEPAGVAEWIRWNAAAIGFGASADAPHL
;
A
#
# COMPACT_ATOMS: atom_id res chain seq x y z
N MET A 1 -1.26 16.54 13.13
CA MET A 1 -1.05 15.11 12.81
C MET A 1 -2.27 14.21 13.06
N PRO A 2 -3.08 14.38 14.12
CA PRO A 2 -4.30 13.56 14.32
C PRO A 2 -5.24 13.59 13.11
N ASP A 3 -5.43 14.76 12.51
CA ASP A 3 -6.46 14.97 11.48
C ASP A 3 -6.25 14.14 10.22
N ARG A 4 -5.01 13.95 9.76
CA ARG A 4 -4.72 13.09 8.59
C ARG A 4 -4.93 11.61 8.88
N LEU A 5 -4.60 11.17 10.08
CA LEU A 5 -4.76 9.78 10.50
C LEU A 5 -6.24 9.45 10.72
N VAL A 6 -6.99 10.40 11.29
CA VAL A 6 -8.46 10.34 11.39
C VAL A 6 -9.10 10.35 10.00
N ALA A 7 -8.64 11.20 9.08
CA ALA A 7 -9.12 11.20 7.71
C ALA A 7 -8.85 9.87 7.00
N LEU A 8 -7.65 9.29 7.16
CA LEU A 8 -7.34 7.96 6.64
C LEU A 8 -8.27 6.89 7.23
N ALA A 9 -8.51 6.91 8.54
CA ALA A 9 -9.44 6.00 9.18
C ALA A 9 -10.85 6.12 8.55
N GLY A 10 -11.31 7.35 8.31
CA GLY A 10 -12.58 7.61 7.62
C GLY A 10 -12.63 7.05 6.20
N VAL A 11 -11.55 7.15 5.41
CA VAL A 11 -11.48 6.55 4.08
C VAL A 11 -11.55 5.02 4.14
N LEU A 12 -10.90 4.42 5.13
CA LEU A 12 -10.83 2.96 5.29
C LEU A 12 -12.16 2.36 5.73
N THR A 13 -12.91 3.05 6.60
CA THR A 13 -14.14 2.54 7.23
C THR A 13 -15.43 3.12 6.66
N GLY A 14 -15.39 4.31 6.04
CA GLY A 14 -16.57 5.09 5.65
C GLY A 14 -17.28 4.64 4.36
N GLY A 15 -16.87 3.53 3.76
CA GLY A 15 -17.39 3.07 2.47
C GLY A 15 -16.91 3.93 1.29
N THR A 16 -16.46 3.30 0.21
CA THR A 16 -16.01 4.00 -1.00
C THR A 16 -16.14 3.09 -2.21
N ALA A 17 -16.51 3.66 -3.35
CA ALA A 17 -16.55 2.98 -4.64
C ALA A 17 -15.16 2.80 -5.28
N ALA A 18 -14.10 3.35 -4.67
CA ALA A 18 -12.74 3.18 -5.18
C ALA A 18 -12.31 1.69 -5.14
N PRO A 19 -11.58 1.21 -6.17
CA PRO A 19 -11.07 -0.16 -6.19
C PRO A 19 -10.19 -0.48 -4.98
N ALA A 20 -10.23 -1.73 -4.49
CA ALA A 20 -9.48 -2.14 -3.31
C ALA A 20 -7.96 -1.89 -3.42
N ILE A 21 -7.38 -2.10 -4.61
CA ILE A 21 -5.95 -1.83 -4.88
C ILE A 21 -5.61 -0.35 -4.70
N VAL A 22 -6.50 0.56 -5.10
CA VAL A 22 -6.31 2.01 -4.91
C VAL A 22 -6.34 2.33 -3.41
N VAL A 23 -7.34 1.82 -2.69
CA VAL A 23 -7.46 2.05 -1.25
C VAL A 23 -6.24 1.48 -0.49
N ALA A 24 -5.76 0.30 -0.88
CA ALA A 24 -4.57 -0.31 -0.30
C ALA A 24 -3.32 0.55 -0.54
N ALA A 25 -3.14 1.07 -1.76
CA ALA A 25 -2.03 1.96 -2.09
C ALA A 25 -2.07 3.25 -1.25
N ILE A 26 -3.25 3.87 -1.09
CA ILE A 26 -3.40 5.08 -0.24
C ILE A 26 -3.10 4.75 1.22
N ALA A 27 -3.59 3.64 1.76
CA ALA A 27 -3.29 3.22 3.12
C ALA A 27 -1.78 3.02 3.35
N HIS A 28 -1.11 2.36 2.40
CA HIS A 28 0.33 2.14 2.43
C HIS A 28 1.10 3.47 2.40
N GLY A 29 0.74 4.35 1.47
CA GLY A 29 1.38 5.65 1.27
C GLY A 29 1.20 6.58 2.48
N GLU A 30 -0.01 6.70 3.01
CA GLU A 30 -0.31 7.57 4.15
C GLU A 30 0.42 7.12 5.42
N VAL A 31 0.40 5.83 5.77
CA VAL A 31 1.11 5.33 6.96
C VAL A 31 2.62 5.57 6.82
N LEU A 32 3.18 5.37 5.62
CA LEU A 32 4.60 5.66 5.36
C LEU A 32 4.92 7.15 5.36
N ALA A 33 4.03 8.00 4.87
CA ALA A 33 4.24 9.46 4.87
C ALA A 33 4.14 10.04 6.28
N LEU A 34 3.19 9.57 7.07
CA LEU A 34 2.95 10.06 8.42
C LEU A 34 3.95 9.52 9.46
N GLN A 35 4.48 8.31 9.26
CA GLN A 35 5.32 7.62 10.26
C GLN A 35 4.73 7.72 11.69
N PRO A 36 3.46 7.31 11.91
CA PRO A 36 2.74 7.66 13.13
C PRO A 36 3.21 6.92 14.39
N PHE A 37 3.97 5.84 14.21
CA PHE A 37 4.51 5.06 15.32
C PHE A 37 6.02 5.28 15.46
N ARG A 38 6.48 5.34 16.72
CA ARG A 38 7.91 5.43 17.06
C ARG A 38 8.74 4.30 16.43
N TRP A 39 8.14 3.13 16.27
CA TRP A 39 8.75 1.97 15.64
C TRP A 39 7.70 1.20 14.82
N GLY A 40 8.13 0.54 13.75
CA GLY A 40 7.27 -0.40 13.01
C GLY A 40 6.33 0.23 11.97
N SER A 41 6.34 1.54 11.75
CA SER A 41 5.46 2.19 10.75
C SER A 41 5.56 1.56 9.36
N GLY A 42 6.77 1.18 8.91
CA GLY A 42 6.94 0.48 7.63
C GLY A 42 6.38 -0.94 7.60
N LEU A 43 6.37 -1.65 8.73
CA LEU A 43 5.75 -2.97 8.84
C LEU A 43 4.22 -2.85 8.80
N ILE A 44 3.68 -1.91 9.57
CA ILE A 44 2.23 -1.64 9.63
C ILE A 44 1.71 -1.17 8.26
N ALA A 45 2.50 -0.38 7.53
CA ALA A 45 2.12 0.09 6.21
C ALA A 45 2.03 -1.04 5.17
N ARG A 46 2.86 -2.09 5.28
CA ARG A 46 2.73 -3.28 4.41
C ARG A 46 1.58 -4.18 4.85
N ALA A 47 1.41 -4.35 6.16
CA ALA A 47 0.28 -5.09 6.71
C ALA A 47 -1.06 -4.46 6.31
N SER A 48 -1.17 -3.13 6.26
CA SER A 48 -2.40 -2.45 5.83
C SER A 48 -2.78 -2.78 4.40
N VAL A 49 -1.83 -2.99 3.49
CA VAL A 49 -2.12 -3.45 2.11
C VAL A 49 -2.87 -4.76 2.16
N ARG A 50 -2.33 -5.76 2.87
CA ARG A 50 -2.94 -7.09 2.99
C ARG A 50 -4.32 -7.04 3.65
N LEU A 51 -4.45 -6.27 4.73
CA LEU A 51 -5.73 -6.11 5.43
C LEU A 51 -6.80 -5.42 4.57
N VAL A 52 -6.43 -4.44 3.75
CA VAL A 52 -7.37 -3.79 2.83
C VAL A 52 -7.81 -4.75 1.73
N LEU A 53 -6.90 -5.53 1.15
CA LEU A 53 -7.24 -6.52 0.13
C LEU A 53 -8.17 -7.61 0.69
N ALA A 54 -7.89 -8.11 1.90
CA ALA A 54 -8.72 -9.09 2.57
C ALA A 54 -10.09 -8.53 2.95
N GLY A 55 -10.13 -7.38 3.62
CA GLY A 55 -11.38 -6.74 4.06
C GLY A 55 -12.28 -6.28 2.93
N ARG A 56 -11.75 -6.19 1.70
CA ARG A 56 -12.52 -5.85 0.48
C ARG A 56 -12.70 -7.02 -0.48
N GLY A 57 -12.34 -8.24 -0.07
CA GLY A 57 -12.62 -9.48 -0.81
C GLY A 57 -11.73 -9.77 -2.02
N VAL A 58 -10.62 -9.04 -2.21
CA VAL A 58 -9.66 -9.33 -3.29
C VAL A 58 -8.73 -10.48 -2.93
N ASP A 59 -8.33 -10.56 -1.67
CA ASP A 59 -7.50 -11.65 -1.14
C ASP A 59 -7.96 -11.99 0.29
N PRO A 60 -9.19 -12.54 0.44
CA PRO A 60 -9.82 -12.76 1.75
C PRO A 60 -9.00 -13.71 2.64
N ASP A 61 -8.25 -14.63 2.03
CA ASP A 61 -7.47 -15.65 2.70
C ASP A 61 -5.98 -15.26 2.87
N LEU A 62 -5.61 -14.03 2.47
CA LEU A 62 -4.26 -13.47 2.62
C LEU A 62 -3.16 -14.29 1.92
N LEU A 63 -3.48 -14.91 0.79
CA LEU A 63 -2.58 -15.79 0.04
C LEU A 63 -1.57 -15.03 -0.80
N ALA A 64 -1.91 -13.82 -1.26
CA ALA A 64 -0.96 -12.99 -1.99
C ALA A 64 0.15 -12.51 -1.03
N CYS A 65 1.37 -12.41 -1.57
CA CYS A 65 2.51 -11.82 -0.87
C CYS A 65 2.96 -10.52 -1.56
N PRO A 66 2.25 -9.39 -1.36
CA PRO A 66 2.67 -8.10 -1.91
C PRO A 66 4.12 -7.77 -1.58
N GLU A 67 4.63 -8.16 -0.41
CA GLU A 67 6.01 -7.94 0.00
C GLU A 67 7.04 -8.65 -0.88
N ALA A 68 6.74 -9.87 -1.37
CA ALA A 68 7.59 -10.55 -2.35
C ALA A 68 7.60 -9.80 -3.70
N GLY A 69 6.46 -9.24 -4.10
CA GLY A 69 6.39 -8.36 -5.26
C GLY A 69 7.14 -7.04 -5.07
N MET A 70 7.04 -6.41 -3.90
CA MET A 70 7.83 -5.21 -3.56
C MET A 70 9.33 -5.50 -3.57
N LEU A 71 9.75 -6.66 -3.07
CA LEU A 71 11.13 -7.13 -3.13
C LEU A 71 11.59 -7.29 -4.58
N SER A 72 10.75 -7.92 -5.43
CA SER A 72 11.03 -8.16 -6.85
C SER A 72 11.16 -6.85 -7.65
N LEU A 73 10.34 -5.85 -7.34
CA LEU A 73 10.45 -4.50 -7.94
C LEU A 73 11.67 -3.72 -7.43
N GLY A 74 12.27 -4.13 -6.32
CA GLY A 74 13.49 -3.56 -5.75
C GLY A 74 13.27 -2.35 -4.85
N ARG A 75 14.12 -2.24 -3.82
CA ARG A 75 14.06 -1.15 -2.82
C ARG A 75 14.19 0.25 -3.43
N GLY A 76 14.99 0.41 -4.48
CA GLY A 76 15.20 1.70 -5.15
C GLY A 76 13.91 2.25 -5.75
N SER A 77 13.15 1.40 -6.46
CA SER A 77 11.87 1.79 -7.06
C SER A 77 10.83 2.11 -5.99
N TYR A 78 10.80 1.33 -4.90
CA TYR A 78 9.91 1.58 -3.77
C TYR A 78 10.13 2.96 -3.13
N VAL A 79 11.39 3.32 -2.86
CA VAL A 79 11.73 4.61 -2.26
C VAL A 79 11.44 5.76 -3.21
N ALA A 80 11.69 5.58 -4.52
CA ALA A 80 11.38 6.58 -5.53
C ALA A 80 9.86 6.84 -5.63
N ALA A 81 9.06 5.77 -5.74
CA ALA A 81 7.60 5.87 -5.80
C ALA A 81 7.02 6.50 -4.53
N LEU A 82 7.53 6.17 -3.34
CA LEU A 82 7.10 6.80 -2.09
C LEU A 82 7.47 8.29 -2.04
N ARG A 83 8.64 8.67 -2.57
CA ARG A 83 9.03 10.09 -2.68
C ARG A 83 8.07 10.83 -3.61
N ALA A 84 7.70 10.23 -4.74
CA ALA A 84 6.71 10.78 -5.66
C ALA A 84 5.33 10.92 -4.99
N TYR A 85 4.88 9.92 -4.23
CA TYR A 85 3.65 10.02 -3.44
C TYR A 85 3.67 11.21 -2.46
N ARG A 86 4.80 11.40 -1.76
CA ARG A 86 4.97 12.45 -0.76
C ARG A 86 4.98 13.86 -1.33
N SER A 87 5.17 14.04 -2.64
CA SER A 87 5.02 15.37 -3.25
C SER A 87 3.57 15.87 -3.21
N GLY A 88 2.59 14.96 -3.13
CA GLY A 88 1.17 15.28 -3.20
C GLY A 88 0.68 15.60 -4.63
N GLU A 89 1.58 15.62 -5.62
CA GLU A 89 1.22 15.88 -7.00
C GLU A 89 0.41 14.72 -7.59
N PRO A 90 -0.66 14.98 -8.37
CA PRO A 90 -1.49 13.92 -8.96
C PRO A 90 -0.68 12.87 -9.73
N ALA A 91 0.37 13.30 -10.44
CA ALA A 91 1.27 12.40 -11.17
C ALA A 91 2.04 11.45 -10.26
N GLY A 92 2.53 11.95 -9.11
CA GLY A 92 3.28 11.15 -8.13
C GLY A 92 2.38 10.18 -7.38
N VAL A 93 1.15 10.59 -7.06
CA VAL A 93 0.14 9.70 -6.50
C VAL A 93 -0.22 8.58 -7.49
N ALA A 94 -0.41 8.91 -8.77
CA ALA A 94 -0.70 7.91 -9.80
C ALA A 94 0.47 6.94 -10.00
N GLU A 95 1.72 7.41 -9.96
CA GLU A 95 2.91 6.56 -10.01
C GLU A 95 2.97 5.57 -8.84
N TRP A 96 2.70 6.05 -7.62
CA TRP A 96 2.64 5.22 -6.43
C TRP A 96 1.55 4.14 -6.50
N ILE A 97 0.35 4.50 -6.99
CA ILE A 97 -0.74 3.53 -7.18
C ILE A 97 -0.33 2.46 -8.19
N ARG A 98 0.26 2.84 -9.33
CA ARG A 98 0.75 1.87 -10.33
C ARG A 98 1.83 0.95 -9.76
N TRP A 99 2.77 1.51 -8.99
CA TRP A 99 3.83 0.73 -8.35
C TRP A 99 3.25 -0.31 -7.38
N ASN A 100 2.27 0.08 -6.54
CA ASN A 100 1.60 -0.85 -5.63
C ASN A 100 0.83 -1.93 -6.39
N ALA A 101 0.11 -1.56 -7.45
CA ALA A 101 -0.62 -2.53 -8.28
C ALA A 101 0.32 -3.57 -8.91
N ALA A 102 1.48 -3.14 -9.40
CA ALA A 102 2.51 -4.04 -9.90
C ALA A 102 3.05 -4.96 -8.79
N ALA A 103 3.37 -4.41 -7.61
CA ALA A 103 3.85 -5.21 -6.48
C ALA A 103 2.83 -6.27 -6.04
N ILE A 104 1.55 -5.91 -5.95
CA ILE A 104 0.47 -6.84 -5.62
C ILE A 104 0.33 -7.91 -6.72
N GLY A 105 0.38 -7.51 -7.99
CA GLY A 105 0.30 -8.43 -9.13
C GLY A 105 1.43 -9.47 -9.12
N PHE A 106 2.68 -9.05 -8.89
CA PHE A 106 3.80 -9.98 -8.71
C PHE A 106 3.64 -10.85 -7.46
N GLY A 107 3.17 -10.27 -6.35
CA GLY A 107 2.93 -11.02 -5.12
C GLY A 107 1.82 -12.05 -5.20
N ALA A 108 0.93 -11.94 -6.19
CA ALA A 108 -0.16 -12.86 -6.45
C ALA A 108 0.16 -13.90 -7.54
N SER A 109 1.26 -13.74 -8.29
CA SER A 109 1.66 -14.70 -9.32
C SER A 109 2.45 -15.87 -8.74
N ALA A 110 2.45 -17.01 -9.45
CA ALA A 110 3.26 -18.18 -9.09
C ALA A 110 4.78 -17.91 -9.17
N ASP A 111 5.18 -16.80 -9.79
CA ASP A 111 6.57 -16.37 -9.95
C ASP A 111 7.07 -15.54 -8.76
N ALA A 112 6.27 -15.37 -7.71
CA ALA A 112 6.72 -14.73 -6.49
C ALA A 112 7.93 -15.51 -5.94
N PRO A 113 9.09 -14.86 -5.73
CA PRO A 113 10.29 -15.55 -5.28
C PRO A 113 10.02 -16.27 -3.97
N HIS A 114 10.43 -17.54 -3.89
CA HIS A 114 10.39 -18.30 -2.64
C HIS A 114 11.25 -17.55 -1.62
N LEU A 115 10.61 -17.00 -0.57
CA LEU A 115 11.28 -16.35 0.56
C LEU A 115 12.00 -17.38 1.43
#